data_AF-A0A1V8U1C0-F1
#
_entry.id   AF-A0A1V8U1C0-F1
#
_cell.length_a   1.000
_cell.length_b   1.000
_cell.length_c   1.000
_cell.angle_alpha   90.00
_cell.angle_beta   90.00
_cell.angle_gamma   90.00
#
_symmetry.space_group_name_H-M   'P 1'
#
loop_
_entity.id
_entity.type
_entity.pdbx_description
1 polymer ?
#
loop_
_entity_poly.entity_id
_entity_poly.type
_entity_poly.pdbx_seq_one_letter_code
_entity_poly.pdbx_strand_id
1 'polypeptide(L)'
;MKAYHNTGNKNTGRFLGVFSTLVNAAFSYGGVEMVAVAAGEAENPRKNIPKAVRRVFWRILFFYVLGSLAIGVTVPADDERLTNGGGARASPWVIAVSRAGIPVLPHIINAVILTSASSSGNAFLFTGSRYLFALAQNRQAPRFLLKCTKAGVPIYCVLITCSIGLLTYMTVASSASTVFGWFLTASYFALSRTLTTITSLFTWVSALIAFLGFRKACRAQGVQDSDKPFVAIWAPYTAWIALVFFSIIILFNGWEVFTRGSWDVEGFVTAYIMVATYFAFYAFWRVFKRTKFVKPAEADIWTGKAALDAEIWPEQIPKNVMEKIWFWIA
;
A
#
# COMPACT_ATOMS: atom_id res chain seq x y z
N MET A 1 27.87 6.06 -14.60
CA MET A 1 26.45 5.65 -14.74
C MET A 1 26.22 5.03 -16.12
N LYS A 2 26.16 3.69 -16.20
CA LYS A 2 25.78 2.93 -17.40
C LYS A 2 24.29 3.20 -17.72
N ALA A 3 23.89 3.15 -18.99
CA ALA A 3 22.47 3.22 -19.34
C ALA A 3 21.78 1.95 -18.82
N TYR A 4 20.74 2.10 -17.99
CA TYR A 4 20.04 0.98 -17.36
C TYR A 4 19.31 0.10 -18.39
N HIS A 5 18.92 0.65 -19.54
CA HIS A 5 18.24 -0.07 -20.61
C HIS A 5 18.77 0.34 -21.99
N ASN A 6 18.88 -0.62 -22.89
CA ASN A 6 19.47 -0.46 -24.22
C ASN A 6 18.44 0.10 -25.21
N THR A 7 17.95 1.32 -24.98
CA THR A 7 16.88 1.95 -25.79
C THR A 7 17.41 2.76 -26.99
N GLY A 8 18.68 2.58 -27.39
CA GLY A 8 19.32 3.33 -28.48
C GLY A 8 19.63 4.80 -28.17
N ASN A 9 18.87 5.47 -27.28
CA ASN A 9 19.14 6.81 -26.77
C ASN A 9 19.43 6.79 -25.26
N LYS A 10 20.59 7.31 -24.86
CA LYS A 10 21.09 7.36 -23.47
C LYS A 10 20.18 8.14 -22.52
N ASN A 11 19.55 9.22 -22.98
CA ASN A 11 18.67 10.04 -22.14
C ASN A 11 17.33 9.34 -21.87
N THR A 12 16.79 8.68 -22.90
CA THR A 12 15.58 7.86 -22.80
C THR A 12 15.80 6.68 -21.84
N GLY A 13 16.91 5.96 -21.97
CA GLY A 13 17.22 4.83 -21.08
C GLY A 13 17.43 5.26 -19.61
N ARG A 14 17.92 6.48 -19.37
CA ARG A 14 18.01 7.06 -18.01
C ARG A 14 16.65 7.41 -17.44
N PHE A 15 15.80 8.08 -18.23
CA PHE A 15 14.44 8.42 -17.80
C PHE A 15 13.63 7.17 -17.47
N LEU A 16 13.69 6.15 -18.33
CA LEU A 16 12.96 4.90 -18.14
C LEU A 16 13.51 4.08 -16.97
N GLY A 17 14.82 4.14 -16.71
CA GLY A 17 15.40 3.59 -15.48
C GLY A 17 14.85 4.27 -14.22
N VAL A 18 14.79 5.60 -14.19
CA VAL A 18 14.16 6.35 -13.07
C VAL A 18 12.67 6.04 -12.96
N PHE A 19 11.96 5.91 -14.09
CA PHE A 19 10.54 5.59 -14.08
C PHE A 19 10.27 4.21 -13.47
N SER A 20 11.11 3.23 -13.77
CA SER A 20 10.99 1.87 -13.25
C SER A 20 11.19 1.79 -11.74
N THR A 21 11.98 2.68 -11.15
CA THR A 21 12.12 2.73 -9.68
C THR A 21 10.86 3.26 -8.99
N LEU A 22 9.99 4.01 -9.69
CA LEU A 22 8.73 4.51 -9.11
C LEU A 22 7.78 3.39 -8.73
N VAL A 23 7.75 2.29 -9.49
CA VAL A 23 6.92 1.12 -9.18
C VAL A 23 7.40 0.45 -7.88
N ASN A 24 8.71 0.23 -7.75
CA ASN A 24 9.30 -0.32 -6.53
C ASN A 24 9.16 0.62 -5.32
N ALA A 25 9.24 1.94 -5.56
CA ALA A 25 8.96 2.93 -4.54
C ALA A 25 7.49 2.85 -4.09
N ALA A 26 6.53 2.79 -5.02
CA ALA A 26 5.12 2.65 -4.69
C ALA A 26 4.83 1.40 -3.86
N PHE A 27 5.47 0.27 -4.17
CA PHE A 27 5.39 -0.94 -3.35
C PHE A 27 5.81 -0.70 -1.90
N SER A 28 6.89 0.05 -1.69
CA SER A 28 7.42 0.36 -0.35
C SER A 28 6.50 1.27 0.48
N TYR A 29 5.58 1.98 -0.18
CA TYR A 29 4.52 2.78 0.45
C TYR A 29 3.19 2.01 0.58
N GLY A 30 3.11 0.74 0.14
CA GLY A 30 1.94 -0.11 0.32
C GLY A 30 1.51 -0.20 1.79
N GLY A 31 0.21 -0.20 2.05
CA GLY A 31 -0.34 -0.31 3.41
C GLY A 31 -0.56 1.01 4.14
N VAL A 32 -0.27 2.17 3.53
CA VAL A 32 -0.64 3.48 4.11
C VAL A 32 -2.15 3.62 4.35
N GLU A 33 -2.97 2.93 3.55
CA GLU A 33 -4.42 2.84 3.67
C GLU A 33 -4.89 2.08 4.92
N MET A 34 -4.02 1.29 5.56
CA MET A 34 -4.34 0.57 6.80
C MET A 34 -4.75 1.53 7.92
N VAL A 35 -4.21 2.75 7.94
CA VAL A 35 -4.59 3.77 8.93
C VAL A 35 -6.08 4.10 8.84
N ALA A 36 -6.68 4.08 7.64
CA ALA A 36 -8.11 4.30 7.47
C ALA A 36 -8.95 3.12 7.97
N VAL A 37 -8.43 1.89 7.88
CA VAL A 37 -9.10 0.69 8.42
C VAL A 37 -9.04 0.69 9.95
N ALA A 38 -7.87 1.01 10.50
CA ALA A 38 -7.66 1.11 11.93
C ALA A 38 -8.47 2.26 12.56
N ALA A 39 -8.86 3.28 11.78
CA ALA A 39 -9.67 4.40 12.27
C ALA A 39 -11.02 3.98 12.87
N GLY A 40 -11.62 2.88 12.38
CA GLY A 40 -12.88 2.36 12.92
C GLY A 40 -12.73 1.68 14.29
N GLU A 41 -11.50 1.32 14.68
CA GLU A 41 -11.19 0.63 15.94
C GLU A 41 -10.29 1.49 16.85
N ALA A 42 -9.95 2.72 16.45
CA ALA A 42 -9.03 3.60 17.16
C ALA A 42 -9.74 4.42 18.25
N GLU A 43 -9.08 4.58 19.40
CA GLU A 43 -9.52 5.52 20.44
C GLU A 43 -9.45 6.97 19.90
N ASN A 44 -10.50 7.77 20.13
CA ASN A 44 -10.61 9.16 19.67
C ASN A 44 -10.06 9.39 18.24
N PRO A 45 -10.70 8.81 17.21
CA PRO A 45 -10.15 8.79 15.86
C PRO A 45 -10.03 10.19 15.26
N ARG A 46 -10.86 11.15 15.67
CA ARG A 46 -10.82 12.56 15.22
C ARG A 46 -9.51 13.25 15.54
N LYS A 47 -8.90 12.92 16.68
CA LYS A 47 -7.62 13.49 17.11
C LYS A 47 -6.45 12.59 16.70
N ASN A 48 -6.58 11.28 16.93
CA ASN A 48 -5.47 10.34 16.80
C ASN A 48 -5.15 9.99 15.34
N ILE A 49 -6.14 9.90 14.44
CA ILE A 49 -5.87 9.57 13.03
C ILE A 49 -5.13 10.70 12.31
N PRO A 50 -5.56 11.98 12.35
CA PRO A 50 -4.81 13.05 11.71
C PRO A 50 -3.38 13.20 12.24
N LYS A 51 -3.21 12.99 13.55
CA LYS A 51 -1.92 13.01 14.24
C LYS A 51 -1.01 11.87 13.77
N ALA A 52 -1.53 10.64 13.70
CA ALA A 52 -0.82 9.48 13.20
C ALA A 52 -0.40 9.66 11.73
N VAL A 53 -1.31 10.11 10.85
CA VAL A 53 -1.02 10.34 9.42
C VAL A 53 0.15 11.31 9.23
N ARG A 54 0.15 12.47 9.91
CA ARG A 54 1.24 13.45 9.81
C ARG A 54 2.58 12.88 10.27
N ARG A 55 2.59 12.10 11.35
CA ARG A 55 3.81 11.49 11.89
C ARG A 55 4.35 10.41 10.98
N VAL A 56 3.49 9.50 10.54
CA VAL A 56 3.87 8.40 9.64
C VAL A 56 4.47 8.97 8.36
N PHE A 57 3.88 10.04 7.80
CA PHE A 57 4.44 10.71 6.63
C PHE A 57 5.90 11.15 6.83
N TRP A 58 6.17 11.95 7.87
CA TRP A 58 7.54 12.44 8.13
C TRP A 58 8.51 11.32 8.49
N ARG A 59 8.03 10.31 9.22
CA ARG A 59 8.83 9.16 9.62
C ARG A 59 9.25 8.32 8.41
N ILE A 60 8.32 8.03 7.50
CA ILE A 60 8.62 7.31 6.26
C ILE A 60 9.58 8.13 5.40
N LEU A 61 9.31 9.43 5.21
CA LEU A 61 10.17 10.30 4.42
C LEU A 61 11.61 10.31 4.94
N PHE A 62 11.79 10.51 6.25
CA PHE A 62 13.10 10.55 6.87
C PHE A 62 13.83 9.21 6.75
N PHE A 63 13.21 8.09 7.16
CA PHE A 63 13.88 6.80 7.16
C PHE A 63 14.11 6.24 5.76
N TYR A 64 13.21 6.47 4.80
CA TYR A 64 13.39 5.97 3.44
C TYR A 64 14.43 6.79 2.67
N VAL A 65 14.38 8.12 2.74
CA VAL A 65 15.32 8.99 2.02
C VAL A 65 16.71 8.94 2.65
N LEU A 66 16.83 9.10 3.98
CA LEU A 66 18.14 9.04 4.62
C LEU A 66 18.69 7.61 4.69
N GLY A 67 17.81 6.61 4.84
CA GLY A 67 18.23 5.21 4.80
C GLY A 67 18.77 4.81 3.43
N SER A 68 18.09 5.20 2.34
CA SER A 68 18.60 4.97 0.99
C SER A 68 19.89 5.73 0.70
N LEU A 69 20.03 6.97 1.20
CA LEU A 69 21.29 7.72 1.12
C LEU A 69 22.43 7.02 1.88
N ALA A 70 22.17 6.58 3.11
CA ALA A 70 23.16 5.87 3.92
C ALA A 70 23.62 4.56 3.25
N ILE A 71 22.69 3.78 2.70
CA ILE A 71 23.02 2.59 1.90
C ILE A 71 23.83 2.98 0.65
N GLY A 72 23.40 4.02 -0.07
CA GLY A 72 24.06 4.45 -1.30
C GLY A 72 25.51 4.92 -1.12
N VAL A 73 25.87 5.42 0.07
CA VAL A 73 27.25 5.80 0.41
C VAL A 73 28.06 4.62 0.95
N THR A 74 27.42 3.63 1.57
CA THR A 74 28.10 2.51 2.25
C THR A 74 28.27 1.26 1.38
N VAL A 75 27.41 1.06 0.39
CA VAL A 75 27.43 -0.12 -0.48
C VAL A 75 27.65 0.32 -1.94
N PRO A 76 28.69 -0.18 -2.60
CA PRO A 76 28.89 0.05 -4.03
C PRO A 76 27.71 -0.48 -4.85
N ALA A 77 27.29 0.28 -5.86
CA ALA A 77 26.16 -0.09 -6.72
C ALA A 77 26.43 -1.32 -7.61
N ASP A 78 27.69 -1.75 -7.72
CA ASP A 78 28.17 -2.90 -8.48
C ASP A 78 28.45 -4.13 -7.60
N ASP A 79 28.08 -4.11 -6.31
CA ASP A 79 28.21 -5.28 -5.44
C ASP A 79 27.28 -6.41 -5.92
N GLU A 80 27.87 -7.54 -6.34
CA GLU A 80 27.15 -8.69 -6.90
C GLU A 80 26.08 -9.27 -5.97
N ARG A 81 26.19 -9.04 -4.66
CA ARG A 81 25.20 -9.51 -3.67
C ARG A 81 23.89 -8.75 -3.75
N LEU A 82 23.87 -7.54 -4.34
CA LEU A 82 22.66 -6.75 -4.52
C LEU A 82 21.74 -7.33 -5.59
N THR A 83 22.31 -7.95 -6.63
CA THR A 83 21.55 -8.48 -7.77
C THR A 83 21.44 -10.00 -7.78
N ASN A 84 22.45 -10.71 -7.26
CA ASN A 84 22.51 -12.18 -7.25
C ASN A 84 22.25 -12.81 -5.87
N GLY A 85 22.04 -11.99 -4.84
CA GLY A 85 21.77 -12.46 -3.48
C GLY A 85 20.34 -12.97 -3.28
N GLY A 86 20.17 -13.99 -2.44
CA GLY A 86 18.86 -14.52 -2.05
C GLY A 86 18.47 -14.16 -0.61
N GLY A 87 17.22 -13.76 -0.40
CA GLY A 87 16.61 -13.57 0.93
C GLY A 87 17.23 -12.43 1.75
N ALA A 88 17.13 -12.51 3.08
CA ALA A 88 17.58 -11.45 3.99
C ALA A 88 19.09 -11.15 3.90
N ARG A 89 19.91 -12.10 3.42
CA ARG A 89 21.37 -11.95 3.24
C ARG A 89 21.73 -10.98 2.12
N ALA A 90 20.84 -10.79 1.15
CA ALA A 90 20.99 -9.83 0.06
C ALA A 90 20.62 -8.39 0.47
N SER A 91 20.14 -8.19 1.70
CA SER A 91 19.75 -6.88 2.20
C SER A 91 20.94 -5.92 2.16
N PRO A 92 20.80 -4.72 1.56
CA PRO A 92 21.88 -3.73 1.52
C PRO A 92 22.38 -3.33 2.92
N TRP A 93 21.51 -3.35 3.92
CA TRP A 93 21.88 -3.12 5.33
C TRP A 93 22.79 -4.22 5.88
N VAL A 94 22.54 -5.47 5.52
CA VAL A 94 23.37 -6.62 5.92
C VAL A 94 24.71 -6.57 5.19
N ILE A 95 24.71 -6.21 3.91
CA ILE A 95 25.92 -6.06 3.10
C ILE A 95 26.81 -4.94 3.67
N ALA A 96 26.25 -3.76 3.95
CA ALA A 96 26.98 -2.62 4.51
C ALA A 96 27.72 -2.98 5.80
N VAL A 97 27.02 -3.63 6.74
CA VAL A 97 27.60 -4.04 8.02
C VAL A 97 28.62 -5.17 7.88
N SER A 98 28.38 -6.11 6.96
CA SER A 98 29.34 -7.18 6.67
C SER A 98 30.63 -6.60 6.09
N ARG A 99 30.53 -5.58 5.24
CA ARG A 99 31.69 -4.84 4.69
C ARG A 99 32.42 -4.01 5.76
N ALA A 100 31.71 -3.52 6.77
CA ALA A 100 32.29 -2.83 7.92
C ALA A 100 33.03 -3.78 8.89
N GLY A 101 32.98 -5.10 8.67
CA GLY A 101 33.72 -6.08 9.47
C GLY A 101 33.15 -6.33 10.88
N ILE A 102 31.89 -5.95 11.15
CA ILE A 102 31.26 -6.16 12.46
C ILE A 102 30.56 -7.54 12.46
N PRO A 103 31.06 -8.55 13.19
CA PRO A 103 30.62 -9.93 13.01
C PRO A 103 29.22 -10.23 13.54
N VAL A 104 28.80 -9.60 14.64
CA VAL A 104 27.51 -9.92 15.30
C VAL A 104 26.33 -9.15 14.69
N LEU A 105 26.59 -7.94 14.20
CA LEU A 105 25.54 -7.02 13.77
C LEU A 105 24.69 -7.52 12.56
N PRO A 106 25.22 -8.28 11.58
CA PRO A 106 24.42 -8.91 10.53
C PRO A 106 23.33 -9.85 11.07
N HIS A 107 23.61 -10.58 12.16
CA HIS A 107 22.64 -11.49 12.78
C HIS A 107 21.51 -10.71 13.46
N ILE A 108 21.85 -9.61 14.14
CA ILE A 108 20.87 -8.71 14.77
C ILE A 108 19.97 -8.10 13.70
N ILE A 109 20.55 -7.59 12.61
CA ILE A 109 19.78 -7.01 11.50
C ILE A 109 18.85 -8.05 10.88
N ASN A 110 19.32 -9.28 10.65
CA ASN A 110 18.47 -10.34 10.14
C ASN A 110 17.32 -10.68 11.09
N ALA A 111 17.57 -10.75 12.41
CA ALA A 111 16.51 -10.96 13.40
C ALA A 111 15.45 -9.84 13.34
N VAL A 112 15.90 -8.57 13.28
CA VAL A 112 15.00 -7.42 13.16
C VAL A 112 14.19 -7.47 11.85
N ILE A 113 14.82 -7.76 10.71
CA ILE A 113 14.14 -7.90 9.42
C ILE A 113 13.06 -8.99 9.48
N LEU A 114 13.36 -10.14 10.08
CA LEU A 114 12.40 -11.24 10.21
C LEU A 114 11.22 -10.86 11.11
N THR A 115 11.47 -10.26 12.28
CA THR A 115 10.39 -9.77 13.16
C THR A 115 9.53 -8.70 12.49
N SER A 116 10.15 -7.80 11.71
CA SER A 116 9.45 -6.78 10.94
C SER A 116 8.57 -7.40 9.84
N ALA A 117 9.08 -8.40 9.12
CA ALA A 117 8.32 -9.11 8.10
C ALA A 117 7.10 -9.84 8.70
N SER A 118 7.27 -10.51 9.85
CA SER A 118 6.16 -11.15 10.57
C SER A 118 5.11 -10.14 11.03
N SER A 119 5.54 -8.99 11.56
CA SER A 119 4.64 -7.90 11.96
C SER A 119 3.82 -7.36 10.78
N SER A 120 4.48 -7.17 9.62
CA SER A 120 3.82 -6.76 8.38
C SER A 120 2.78 -7.79 7.92
N GLY A 121 3.10 -9.08 7.98
CA GLY A 121 2.16 -10.16 7.67
C GLY A 121 0.89 -10.13 8.55
N ASN A 122 1.06 -9.91 9.86
CA ASN A 122 -0.07 -9.76 10.78
C ASN A 122 -0.93 -8.53 10.46
N ALA A 123 -0.30 -7.40 10.14
CA ALA A 123 -0.98 -6.16 9.76
C ALA A 123 -1.83 -6.32 8.49
N PHE A 124 -1.32 -7.02 7.47
CA PHE A 124 -2.07 -7.30 6.24
C PHE A 124 -3.18 -8.33 6.46
N LEU A 125 -2.98 -9.32 7.34
CA LEU A 125 -4.03 -10.26 7.72
C LEU A 125 -5.20 -9.54 8.42
N PHE A 126 -4.87 -8.64 9.36
CA PHE A 126 -5.86 -7.77 10.00
C PHE A 126 -6.63 -6.98 8.95
N THR A 127 -5.93 -6.24 8.09
CA THR A 127 -6.53 -5.34 7.11
C THR A 127 -7.41 -6.09 6.11
N GLY A 128 -6.91 -7.21 5.56
CA GLY A 128 -7.65 -8.03 4.59
C GLY A 128 -8.95 -8.61 5.16
N SER A 129 -8.93 -9.06 6.42
CA SER A 129 -10.14 -9.57 7.08
C SER A 129 -11.22 -8.48 7.24
N ARG A 130 -10.82 -7.23 7.51
CA ARG A 130 -11.74 -6.09 7.67
C ARG A 130 -12.31 -5.62 6.33
N TYR A 131 -11.51 -5.63 5.26
CA TYR A 131 -12.02 -5.33 3.92
C TYR A 131 -13.10 -6.33 3.50
N LEU A 132 -12.85 -7.63 3.68
CA LEU A 132 -13.82 -8.65 3.31
C LEU A 132 -15.09 -8.59 4.15
N PHE A 133 -14.96 -8.28 5.44
CA PHE A 133 -16.10 -8.04 6.33
C PHE A 133 -16.91 -6.79 5.93
N ALA A 134 -16.25 -5.67 5.62
CA ALA A 134 -16.91 -4.44 5.17
C ALA A 134 -17.66 -4.65 3.84
N LEU A 135 -17.09 -5.41 2.89
CA LEU A 135 -17.78 -5.80 1.66
C LEU A 135 -19.05 -6.62 1.97
N ALA A 136 -18.98 -7.55 2.92
CA ALA A 136 -20.15 -8.33 3.32
C ALA A 136 -21.24 -7.46 3.98
N GLN A 137 -20.85 -6.47 4.80
CA GLN A 137 -21.79 -5.52 5.43
C GLN A 137 -22.53 -4.69 4.37
N ASN A 138 -21.82 -4.27 3.33
CA ASN A 138 -22.38 -3.53 2.19
C ASN A 138 -23.13 -4.43 1.18
N ARG A 139 -23.37 -5.70 1.50
CA ARG A 139 -24.02 -6.70 0.62
C ARG A 139 -23.27 -6.92 -0.70
N GLN A 140 -21.96 -6.68 -0.68
CA GLN A 140 -21.05 -6.87 -1.81
C GLN A 140 -20.34 -8.23 -1.78
N ALA A 141 -20.35 -8.90 -0.62
CA ALA A 141 -19.87 -10.27 -0.44
C ALA A 141 -20.92 -11.16 0.25
N PRO A 142 -20.77 -12.50 0.21
CA PRO A 142 -21.70 -13.43 0.86
C PRO A 142 -21.91 -13.17 2.35
N ARG A 143 -23.15 -13.30 2.82
CA ARG A 143 -23.53 -12.98 4.22
C ARG A 143 -22.85 -13.85 5.27
N PHE A 144 -22.39 -15.05 4.93
CA PHE A 144 -21.69 -15.92 5.90
C PHE A 144 -20.42 -15.26 6.45
N LEU A 145 -19.80 -14.35 5.70
CA LEU A 145 -18.60 -13.60 6.09
C LEU A 145 -18.85 -12.63 7.26
N LEU A 146 -20.11 -12.30 7.56
CA LEU A 146 -20.48 -11.47 8.70
C LEU A 146 -20.41 -12.20 10.05
N LYS A 147 -20.13 -13.50 10.06
CA LYS A 147 -20.06 -14.26 11.31
C LYS A 147 -18.79 -13.89 12.08
N CYS A 148 -18.99 -13.27 13.24
CA CYS A 148 -17.93 -12.98 14.19
C CYS A 148 -17.87 -13.99 15.34
N THR A 149 -16.69 -14.13 15.93
CA THR A 149 -16.50 -14.82 17.22
C THR A 149 -17.07 -14.00 18.37
N LYS A 150 -17.13 -14.57 19.58
CA LYS A 150 -17.54 -13.86 20.80
C LYS A 150 -16.67 -12.63 21.10
N ALA A 151 -15.42 -12.62 20.64
CA ALA A 151 -14.49 -11.51 20.78
C ALA A 151 -14.58 -10.48 19.62
N GLY A 152 -15.57 -10.59 18.73
CA GLY A 152 -15.78 -9.64 17.62
C GLY A 152 -14.92 -9.92 16.38
N VAL A 153 -14.12 -10.99 16.34
CA VAL A 153 -13.24 -11.31 15.20
C VAL A 153 -14.02 -11.98 14.07
N PRO A 154 -13.99 -11.49 12.82
CA PRO A 154 -14.68 -12.10 11.67
C PRO A 154 -13.95 -13.36 11.18
N ILE A 155 -14.30 -14.51 11.75
CA ILE A 155 -13.49 -15.74 11.64
C ILE A 155 -13.35 -16.24 10.19
N TYR A 156 -14.42 -16.23 9.40
CA TYR A 156 -14.35 -16.69 8.01
C TYR A 156 -13.53 -15.74 7.15
N CYS A 157 -13.60 -14.43 7.40
CA CYS A 157 -12.75 -13.48 6.70
C CYS A 157 -11.28 -13.73 7.00
N VAL A 158 -10.93 -13.95 8.28
CA VAL A 158 -9.56 -14.29 8.69
C VAL A 158 -9.09 -15.59 8.04
N LEU A 159 -9.91 -16.65 8.06
CA LEU A 159 -9.56 -17.94 7.46
C LEU A 159 -9.32 -17.84 5.94
N ILE A 160 -10.16 -17.08 5.23
CA ILE A 160 -9.98 -16.85 3.78
C ILE A 160 -8.71 -16.05 3.50
N THR A 161 -8.42 -15.00 4.27
CA THR A 161 -7.18 -14.24 4.09
C THR A 161 -5.95 -15.09 4.44
N CYS A 162 -6.01 -15.90 5.50
CA CYS A 162 -4.95 -16.85 5.86
C CYS A 162 -4.72 -17.91 4.78
N SER A 163 -5.77 -18.43 4.14
CA SER A 163 -5.63 -19.50 3.15
C SER A 163 -4.86 -19.04 1.91
N ILE A 164 -4.98 -17.76 1.51
CA ILE A 164 -4.15 -17.17 0.45
C ILE A 164 -2.67 -17.15 0.86
N GLY A 165 -2.38 -16.97 2.14
CA GLY A 165 -1.02 -17.06 2.69
C GLY A 165 -0.37 -18.43 2.49
N LEU A 166 -1.15 -19.51 2.31
CA LEU A 166 -0.60 -20.86 2.03
C LEU A 166 0.14 -20.92 0.68
N LEU A 167 -0.07 -19.95 -0.23
CA LEU A 167 0.71 -19.85 -1.47
C LEU A 167 2.21 -19.64 -1.19
N THR A 168 2.58 -19.18 0.01
CA THR A 168 3.99 -19.08 0.42
C THR A 168 4.71 -20.44 0.48
N TYR A 169 3.98 -21.56 0.60
CA TYR A 169 4.58 -22.91 0.54
C TYR A 169 5.18 -23.26 -0.83
N MET A 170 4.92 -22.47 -1.88
CA MET A 170 5.64 -22.59 -3.16
C MET A 170 7.17 -22.42 -2.99
N THR A 171 7.61 -21.77 -1.90
CA THR A 171 9.03 -21.65 -1.54
C THR A 171 9.71 -22.98 -1.19
N VAL A 172 8.95 -24.05 -0.97
CA VAL A 172 9.51 -25.40 -0.77
C VAL A 172 10.04 -25.96 -2.08
N ALA A 173 9.36 -25.69 -3.20
CA ALA A 173 9.73 -26.18 -4.53
C ALA A 173 10.62 -25.21 -5.31
N SER A 174 10.73 -23.95 -4.90
CA SER A 174 11.46 -22.89 -5.61
C SER A 174 12.08 -21.91 -4.63
N SER A 175 13.13 -21.18 -5.02
CA SER A 175 13.80 -20.26 -4.10
C SER A 175 12.87 -19.12 -3.63
N ALA A 176 13.05 -18.66 -2.38
CA ALA A 176 12.23 -17.59 -1.81
C ALA A 176 12.31 -16.29 -2.61
N SER A 177 13.48 -15.95 -3.17
CA SER A 177 13.64 -14.78 -4.05
C SER A 177 12.88 -14.93 -5.36
N THR A 178 12.86 -16.14 -5.94
CA THR A 178 12.08 -16.43 -7.15
C THR A 178 10.58 -16.29 -6.89
N VAL A 179 10.06 -16.92 -5.82
CA VAL A 179 8.63 -16.85 -5.46
C VAL A 179 8.22 -15.42 -5.08
N PHE A 180 9.07 -14.69 -4.35
CA PHE A 180 8.84 -13.29 -4.05
C PHE A 180 8.83 -12.43 -5.32
N GLY A 181 9.77 -12.69 -6.24
CA GLY A 181 9.79 -12.09 -7.58
C GLY A 181 8.50 -12.36 -8.34
N TRP A 182 7.87 -13.52 -8.19
CA TRP A 182 6.58 -13.80 -8.81
C TRP A 182 5.44 -12.93 -8.26
N PHE A 183 5.41 -12.72 -6.94
CA PHE A 183 4.42 -11.85 -6.28
C PHE A 183 4.66 -10.35 -6.52
N LEU A 184 5.91 -9.93 -6.70
CA LEU A 184 6.28 -8.53 -6.96
C LEU A 184 6.32 -8.16 -8.45
N THR A 185 7.00 -8.94 -9.28
CA THR A 185 7.45 -8.54 -10.63
C THR A 185 7.58 -9.73 -11.58
N ALA A 186 6.54 -10.56 -11.67
CA ALA A 186 6.37 -11.60 -12.70
C ALA A 186 7.17 -12.91 -12.50
N SER A 187 6.47 -14.03 -12.42
CA SER A 187 6.50 -15.12 -13.40
C SER A 187 5.83 -16.42 -12.88
N TYR A 188 5.41 -17.32 -13.75
CA TYR A 188 4.84 -18.65 -13.55
C TYR A 188 3.30 -18.77 -13.73
N PHE A 189 2.51 -18.01 -12.96
CA PHE A 189 1.11 -18.37 -12.72
C PHE A 189 0.10 -17.32 -13.21
N ALA A 190 -0.70 -17.68 -14.22
CA ALA A 190 -1.64 -16.82 -14.94
C ALA A 190 -2.73 -16.14 -14.07
N LEU A 191 -2.89 -16.55 -12.80
CA LEU A 191 -3.88 -15.99 -11.88
C LEU A 191 -3.26 -15.13 -10.74
N SER A 192 -1.93 -15.05 -10.63
CA SER A 192 -1.23 -14.40 -9.49
C SER A 192 -0.12 -13.40 -9.89
N ARG A 193 -0.02 -12.99 -11.15
CA ARG A 193 1.07 -12.12 -11.61
C ARG A 193 0.73 -10.64 -11.38
N THR A 194 1.67 -9.90 -10.78
CA THR A 194 1.65 -8.42 -10.57
C THR A 194 0.62 -7.91 -9.55
N LEU A 195 0.32 -8.70 -8.52
CA LEU A 195 -0.82 -8.52 -7.62
C LEU A 195 -0.71 -7.37 -6.60
N THR A 196 0.48 -6.97 -6.16
CA THR A 196 0.54 -6.08 -4.98
C THR A 196 0.61 -4.60 -5.37
N THR A 197 1.63 -4.20 -6.12
CA THR A 197 1.89 -2.78 -6.39
C THR A 197 0.82 -2.13 -7.26
N ILE A 198 0.43 -2.77 -8.37
CA ILE A 198 -0.56 -2.21 -9.29
C ILE A 198 -1.94 -2.19 -8.61
N THR A 199 -2.27 -3.21 -7.83
CA THR A 199 -3.52 -3.23 -7.05
C THR A 199 -3.54 -2.13 -6.00
N SER A 200 -2.45 -1.91 -5.25
CA SER A 200 -2.36 -0.78 -4.32
C SER A 200 -2.50 0.56 -5.03
N LEU A 201 -1.88 0.74 -6.20
CA LEU A 201 -2.05 1.95 -7.01
C LEU A 201 -3.50 2.14 -7.45
N PHE A 202 -4.19 1.09 -7.91
CA PHE A 202 -5.62 1.16 -8.20
C PHE A 202 -6.44 1.51 -6.96
N THR A 203 -6.17 0.89 -5.81
CA THR A 203 -6.82 1.23 -4.54
C THR A 203 -6.66 2.71 -4.22
N TRP A 204 -5.45 3.28 -4.38
CA TRP A 204 -5.21 4.70 -4.16
C TRP A 204 -5.92 5.59 -5.18
N VAL A 205 -5.95 5.21 -6.46
CA VAL A 205 -6.73 5.92 -7.50
C VAL A 205 -8.23 5.89 -7.16
N SER A 206 -8.80 4.74 -6.79
CA SER A 206 -10.20 4.62 -6.38
C SER A 206 -10.50 5.47 -5.14
N ALA A 207 -9.60 5.47 -4.15
CA ALA A 207 -9.73 6.29 -2.94
C ALA A 207 -9.69 7.80 -3.25
N LEU A 208 -8.81 8.23 -4.17
CA LEU A 208 -8.74 9.62 -4.62
C LEU A 208 -10.00 10.05 -5.38
N ILE A 209 -10.54 9.18 -6.25
CA ILE A 209 -11.81 9.42 -6.93
C ILE A 209 -12.95 9.54 -5.91
N ALA A 210 -13.02 8.63 -4.93
CA ALA A 210 -14.00 8.68 -3.85
C ALA A 210 -13.88 9.96 -3.02
N PHE A 211 -12.66 10.39 -2.69
CA PHE A 211 -12.39 11.64 -1.98
C PHE A 211 -12.85 12.88 -2.77
N LEU A 212 -12.58 12.92 -4.08
CA LEU A 212 -13.06 14.00 -4.96
C LEU A 212 -14.59 14.01 -5.04
N GLY A 213 -15.23 12.82 -5.09
CA GLY A 213 -16.68 12.65 -5.00
C GLY A 213 -17.25 13.17 -3.67
N PHE A 214 -16.63 12.79 -2.55
CA PHE A 214 -16.98 13.25 -1.21
C PHE A 214 -16.90 14.79 -1.08
N ARG A 215 -15.84 15.42 -1.61
CA ARG A 215 -15.74 16.89 -1.64
C ARG A 215 -16.86 17.53 -2.46
N LYS A 216 -17.23 16.94 -3.60
CA LYS A 216 -18.37 17.43 -4.40
C LYS A 216 -19.69 17.30 -3.63
N ALA A 217 -19.89 16.20 -2.90
CA ALA A 217 -21.07 16.00 -2.05
C ALA A 217 -21.15 17.02 -0.91
N CYS A 218 -20.05 17.24 -0.18
CA CYS A 218 -19.97 18.27 0.86
C CYS A 218 -20.34 19.66 0.33
N ARG A 219 -19.80 20.04 -0.83
CA ARG A 219 -20.10 21.34 -1.47
C ARG A 219 -21.57 21.45 -1.88
N ALA A 220 -22.15 20.38 -2.43
CA ALA A 220 -23.56 20.37 -2.84
C ALA A 220 -24.52 20.45 -1.64
N GLN A 221 -24.10 19.96 -0.47
CA GLN A 221 -24.90 19.94 0.76
C GLN A 221 -24.52 21.05 1.76
N GLY A 222 -23.66 22.00 1.37
CA GLY A 222 -23.30 23.16 2.19
C GLY A 222 -22.37 22.89 3.37
N VAL A 223 -21.68 21.73 3.42
CA VAL A 223 -20.73 21.38 4.50
C VAL A 223 -19.43 22.15 4.33
N GLN A 224 -19.06 22.98 5.31
CA GLN A 224 -17.87 23.81 5.26
C GLN A 224 -16.61 23.00 5.59
N ASP A 225 -15.44 23.52 5.19
CA ASP A 225 -14.16 22.88 5.52
C ASP A 225 -13.83 23.01 7.03
N SER A 226 -14.40 23.99 7.74
CA SER A 226 -14.29 24.15 9.20
C SER A 226 -14.94 23.03 9.99
N ASP A 227 -15.97 22.39 9.43
CA ASP A 227 -16.76 21.35 10.11
C ASP A 227 -16.04 19.99 10.08
N LYS A 228 -14.90 19.91 9.38
CA LYS A 228 -14.15 18.68 9.15
C LYS A 228 -13.02 18.56 10.17
N PRO A 229 -12.88 17.40 10.85
CA PRO A 229 -11.77 17.14 11.76
C PRO A 229 -10.39 17.22 11.10
N PHE A 230 -10.32 16.99 9.79
CA PHE A 230 -9.10 17.06 9.01
C PHE A 230 -9.34 17.63 7.61
N VAL A 231 -8.53 18.62 7.25
CA VAL A 231 -8.48 19.18 5.90
C VAL A 231 -7.05 19.03 5.39
N ALA A 232 -6.90 18.37 4.24
CA ALA A 232 -5.60 18.21 3.62
C ALA A 232 -5.07 19.54 3.07
N ILE A 233 -3.79 19.79 3.29
CA ILE A 233 -3.09 20.98 2.79
C ILE A 233 -3.17 20.97 1.26
N TRP A 234 -3.58 22.10 0.67
CA TRP A 234 -3.74 22.32 -0.78
C TRP A 234 -4.78 21.42 -1.47
N ALA A 235 -5.72 20.83 -0.72
CA ALA A 235 -6.86 20.15 -1.33
C ALA A 235 -7.74 21.14 -2.13
N PRO A 236 -8.19 20.81 -3.35
CA PRO A 236 -8.14 19.50 -4.00
C PRO A 236 -6.97 19.29 -4.98
N TYR A 237 -6.06 20.26 -5.15
CA TYR A 237 -5.00 20.19 -6.16
C TYR A 237 -4.09 18.98 -5.98
N THR A 238 -3.71 18.70 -4.73
CA THR A 238 -2.89 17.53 -4.36
C THR A 238 -3.56 16.21 -4.74
N ALA A 239 -4.87 16.10 -4.60
CA ALA A 239 -5.63 14.90 -4.97
C ALA A 239 -5.66 14.68 -6.49
N TRP A 240 -5.81 15.76 -7.28
CA TRP A 240 -5.76 15.67 -8.74
C TRP A 240 -4.36 15.31 -9.26
N ILE A 241 -3.31 15.94 -8.71
CA ILE A 241 -1.93 15.63 -9.07
C ILE A 241 -1.62 14.16 -8.77
N ALA A 242 -1.96 13.69 -7.57
CA ALA A 242 -1.74 12.29 -7.19
C ALA A 242 -2.52 11.32 -8.10
N LEU A 243 -3.76 11.64 -8.45
CA LEU A 243 -4.59 10.81 -9.32
C LEU A 243 -3.96 10.67 -10.71
N VAL A 244 -3.52 11.79 -11.30
CA VAL A 244 -2.86 11.78 -12.61
C VAL A 244 -1.54 11.01 -12.53
N PHE A 245 -0.75 11.25 -11.49
CA PHE A 245 0.56 10.61 -11.31
C PHE A 245 0.45 9.09 -11.16
N PHE A 246 -0.43 8.60 -10.29
CA PHE A 246 -0.65 7.14 -10.15
C PHE A 246 -1.24 6.51 -11.42
N SER A 247 -2.12 7.23 -12.12
CA SER A 247 -2.64 6.76 -13.41
C SER A 247 -1.53 6.61 -14.47
N ILE A 248 -0.58 7.54 -14.52
CA ILE A 248 0.58 7.45 -15.40
C ILE A 248 1.43 6.22 -15.03
N ILE A 249 1.72 6.00 -13.74
CA ILE A 249 2.49 4.82 -13.30
C ILE A 249 1.81 3.51 -13.72
N ILE A 250 0.49 3.40 -13.54
CA ILE A 250 -0.28 2.21 -13.95
C ILE A 250 -0.17 1.97 -15.46
N LEU A 251 -0.38 3.02 -16.27
CA LEU A 251 -0.37 2.89 -17.74
C LEU A 251 1.01 2.56 -18.30
N PHE A 252 2.06 3.14 -17.73
CA PHE A 252 3.44 2.96 -18.19
C PHE A 252 4.17 1.82 -17.47
N ASN A 253 3.53 1.07 -16.57
CA ASN A 253 4.17 -0.04 -15.86
C ASN A 253 4.82 -1.07 -16.80
N GLY A 254 4.20 -1.34 -17.96
CA GLY A 254 4.70 -2.29 -18.97
C GLY A 254 5.53 -1.68 -20.09
N TRP A 255 6.16 -0.51 -19.88
CA TRP A 255 6.86 0.23 -20.93
C TRP A 255 7.97 -0.57 -21.63
N GLU A 256 8.63 -1.50 -20.93
CA GLU A 256 9.76 -2.28 -21.45
C GLU A 256 9.39 -3.10 -22.69
N VAL A 257 8.19 -3.67 -22.70
CA VAL A 257 7.66 -4.52 -23.77
C VAL A 257 7.48 -3.74 -25.08
N PHE A 258 7.29 -2.42 -24.99
CA PHE A 258 7.13 -1.55 -26.14
C PHE A 258 8.47 -1.02 -26.69
N THR A 259 9.60 -1.43 -26.11
CA THR A 259 10.92 -1.05 -26.63
C THR A 259 11.31 -1.89 -27.86
N ARG A 260 12.08 -1.29 -28.78
CA ARG A 260 12.49 -1.95 -30.03
C ARG A 260 13.27 -3.24 -29.73
N GLY A 261 12.75 -4.38 -30.19
CA GLY A 261 13.38 -5.69 -30.06
C GLY A 261 13.05 -6.47 -28.78
N SER A 262 12.22 -5.91 -27.89
CA SER A 262 11.87 -6.51 -26.59
C SER A 262 10.39 -6.91 -26.50
N TRP A 263 9.75 -7.16 -27.64
CA TRP A 263 8.35 -7.60 -27.63
C TRP A 263 8.26 -9.01 -27.06
N ASP A 264 7.65 -9.10 -25.88
CA ASP A 264 7.37 -10.34 -25.20
C ASP A 264 5.89 -10.39 -24.83
N VAL A 265 5.19 -11.39 -25.36
CA VAL A 265 3.75 -11.60 -25.11
C VAL A 265 3.53 -11.90 -23.62
N GLU A 266 4.43 -12.65 -23.00
CA GLU A 266 4.33 -13.00 -21.59
C GLU A 266 4.48 -11.76 -20.70
N GLY A 267 5.49 -10.92 -20.98
CA GLY A 267 5.70 -9.62 -20.35
C GLY A 267 4.53 -8.67 -20.54
N PHE A 268 3.96 -8.58 -21.76
CA PHE A 268 2.80 -7.74 -22.03
C PHE A 268 1.60 -8.13 -21.17
N VAL A 269 1.22 -9.41 -21.22
CA VAL A 269 0.07 -9.93 -20.48
C VAL A 269 0.30 -9.74 -19.00
N THR A 270 1.50 -10.04 -18.50
CA THR A 270 1.85 -9.85 -17.09
C THR A 270 1.72 -8.38 -16.65
N ALA A 271 2.21 -7.43 -17.44
CA ALA A 271 2.18 -6.02 -17.08
C ALA A 271 0.75 -5.43 -17.05
N TYR A 272 -0.15 -5.93 -17.90
CA TYR A 272 -1.46 -5.30 -18.15
C TYR A 272 -2.68 -6.14 -17.74
N ILE A 273 -2.52 -7.42 -17.39
CA ILE A 273 -3.65 -8.28 -16.99
C ILE A 273 -4.43 -7.69 -15.81
N MET A 274 -3.73 -7.11 -14.82
CA MET A 274 -4.39 -6.51 -13.65
C MET A 274 -5.20 -5.26 -14.00
N VAL A 275 -4.76 -4.48 -14.99
CA VAL A 275 -5.53 -3.35 -15.51
C VAL A 275 -6.84 -3.87 -16.11
N ALA A 276 -6.76 -4.91 -16.96
CA ALA A 276 -7.93 -5.54 -17.55
C ALA A 276 -8.85 -6.16 -16.49
N THR A 277 -8.30 -6.87 -15.50
CA THR A 277 -9.05 -7.50 -14.41
C THR A 277 -9.76 -6.47 -13.54
N TYR A 278 -9.12 -5.34 -13.20
CA TYR A 278 -9.74 -4.26 -12.44
C TYR A 278 -10.98 -3.71 -13.16
N PHE A 279 -10.85 -3.38 -14.45
CA PHE A 279 -11.98 -2.89 -15.25
C PHE A 279 -13.04 -3.97 -15.48
N ALA A 280 -12.65 -5.24 -15.61
CA ALA A 280 -13.57 -6.37 -15.72
C ALA A 280 -14.40 -6.53 -14.44
N PHE A 281 -13.79 -6.48 -13.25
CA PHE A 281 -14.54 -6.54 -11.99
C PHE A 281 -15.44 -5.31 -11.80
N TYR A 282 -14.96 -4.11 -12.15
CA TYR A 282 -15.78 -2.91 -12.11
C TYR A 282 -16.99 -3.01 -13.06
N ALA A 283 -16.78 -3.45 -14.30
CA ALA A 283 -17.85 -3.64 -15.28
C ALA A 283 -18.81 -4.76 -14.86
N PHE A 284 -18.30 -5.90 -14.40
CA PHE A 284 -19.09 -7.01 -13.87
C PHE A 284 -20.03 -6.53 -12.76
N TRP A 285 -19.48 -5.80 -11.78
CA TRP A 285 -20.29 -5.26 -10.68
C TRP A 285 -21.35 -4.29 -11.19
N ARG A 286 -20.97 -3.38 -12.09
CA ARG A 286 -21.86 -2.35 -12.61
C ARG A 286 -23.00 -2.93 -13.46
N VAL A 287 -22.71 -3.94 -14.30
CA VAL A 287 -23.70 -4.60 -15.17
C VAL A 287 -24.61 -5.52 -14.36
N PHE A 288 -24.03 -6.36 -13.50
CA PHE A 288 -24.80 -7.35 -12.73
C PHE A 288 -25.64 -6.71 -11.62
N LYS A 289 -25.09 -5.74 -10.89
CA LYS A 289 -25.80 -5.05 -9.80
C LYS A 289 -26.50 -3.77 -10.26
N ARG A 290 -26.37 -3.38 -11.53
CA ARG A 290 -27.02 -2.20 -12.14
C ARG A 290 -26.89 -0.94 -11.28
N THR A 291 -25.72 -0.73 -10.68
CA THR A 291 -25.46 0.39 -9.78
C THR A 291 -25.43 1.71 -10.56
N LYS A 292 -26.12 2.73 -10.05
CA LYS A 292 -26.11 4.08 -10.62
C LYS A 292 -25.04 4.93 -9.94
N PHE A 293 -24.52 5.93 -10.65
CA PHE A 293 -23.70 6.95 -10.00
C PHE A 293 -24.55 7.74 -9.01
N VAL A 294 -24.03 7.93 -7.81
CA VAL A 294 -24.68 8.72 -6.76
C VAL A 294 -24.54 10.19 -7.12
N LYS A 295 -25.65 10.92 -7.15
CA LYS A 295 -25.61 12.38 -7.34
C LYS A 295 -25.01 13.03 -6.09
N PRO A 296 -24.12 14.03 -6.22
CA PRO A 296 -23.48 14.66 -5.07
C PRO A 296 -24.47 15.20 -4.01
N ALA A 297 -25.61 15.74 -4.44
CA ALA A 297 -26.64 16.27 -3.53
C ALA A 297 -27.41 15.18 -2.75
N GLU A 298 -27.50 13.96 -3.29
CA GLU A 298 -28.21 12.82 -2.70
C GLU A 298 -27.25 11.86 -1.97
N ALA A 299 -25.95 12.14 -1.97
CA ALA A 299 -24.95 11.28 -1.36
C ALA A 299 -25.09 11.29 0.17
N ASP A 300 -25.19 10.11 0.77
CA ASP A 300 -25.28 9.99 2.22
C ASP A 300 -23.91 10.24 2.88
N ILE A 301 -23.80 11.40 3.56
CA ILE A 301 -22.64 11.79 4.36
C ILE A 301 -23.01 11.96 5.85
N TRP A 302 -24.23 11.60 6.24
CA TRP A 302 -24.79 11.89 7.56
C TRP A 302 -25.08 10.64 8.39
N THR A 303 -25.38 9.50 7.77
CA THR A 303 -25.67 8.26 8.48
C THR A 303 -24.51 7.86 9.42
N GLY A 304 -24.84 7.57 10.68
CA GLY A 304 -23.87 7.21 11.72
C GLY A 304 -23.04 8.38 12.28
N LYS A 305 -23.04 9.55 11.63
CA LYS A 305 -22.26 10.72 12.09
C LYS A 305 -22.69 11.19 13.48
N ALA A 306 -23.99 11.29 13.73
CA ALA A 306 -24.51 11.77 15.01
C ALA A 306 -24.10 10.87 16.19
N ALA A 307 -24.11 9.55 16.01
CA ALA A 307 -23.64 8.61 17.03
C ALA A 307 -22.14 8.79 17.33
N LEU A 308 -21.34 9.00 16.28
CA LEU A 308 -19.90 9.28 16.41
C LEU A 308 -19.60 10.69 16.95
N ASP A 309 -20.50 11.66 16.79
CA ASP A 309 -20.40 13.00 17.36
C ASP A 309 -20.76 13.00 18.86
N ALA A 310 -21.68 12.14 19.27
CA ALA A 310 -22.11 12.00 20.66
C ALA A 310 -21.09 11.28 21.54
N GLU A 311 -20.12 10.58 20.96
CA GLU A 311 -19.08 9.87 21.69
C GLU A 311 -18.07 10.87 22.28
N ILE A 312 -18.16 11.07 23.60
CA ILE A 312 -17.27 11.95 24.35
C ILE A 312 -16.05 11.14 24.80
N TRP A 313 -14.91 11.44 24.21
CA TRP A 313 -13.64 10.87 24.61
C TRP A 313 -13.06 11.66 25.79
N PRO A 314 -12.57 10.99 26.85
CA PRO A 314 -11.93 11.69 27.96
C PRO A 314 -10.70 12.44 27.44
N GLU A 315 -10.55 13.71 27.85
CA GLU A 315 -9.34 14.46 27.53
C GLU A 315 -8.14 13.84 28.25
N GLN A 316 -7.19 13.32 27.48
CA GLN A 316 -5.93 12.80 28.01
C GLN A 316 -5.03 13.99 28.43
N ILE A 317 -5.14 14.40 29.70
CA ILE A 317 -4.28 15.40 30.32
C ILE A 317 -3.00 14.69 30.82
N PRO A 318 -1.81 14.99 30.28
CA PRO A 318 -0.57 14.38 30.75
C PRO A 318 -0.29 14.82 32.19
N LYS A 319 -0.12 13.86 33.11
CA LYS A 319 0.20 14.13 34.51
C LYS A 319 1.67 14.50 34.68
N ASN A 320 2.56 13.96 33.85
CA ASN A 320 4.01 14.15 33.93
C ASN A 320 4.67 14.44 32.57
N VAL A 321 5.91 14.93 32.57
CA VAL A 321 6.71 15.19 31.36
C VAL A 321 6.91 13.90 30.54
N MET A 322 7.13 12.76 31.18
CA MET A 322 7.22 11.47 30.49
C MET A 322 5.91 11.07 29.82
N GLU A 323 4.78 11.36 30.44
CA GLU A 323 3.46 11.08 29.88
C GLU A 323 3.13 12.07 28.74
N LYS A 324 3.62 13.31 28.85
CA LYS A 324 3.56 14.30 27.76
C LYS A 324 4.38 13.87 26.56
N ILE A 325 5.57 13.31 26.77
CA ILE A 325 6.39 12.71 25.71
C ILE A 325 5.71 11.46 25.17
N TRP A 326 5.18 10.59 26.02
CA TRP A 326 4.46 9.38 25.61
C TRP A 326 3.23 9.71 24.77
N PHE A 327 2.36 10.62 25.20
CA PHE A 327 1.23 11.11 24.41
C PHE A 327 1.66 11.93 23.19
N TRP A 328 2.90 12.41 23.15
CA TRP A 328 3.49 12.97 21.94
C TRP A 328 4.12 11.90 21.03
N ILE A 329 4.44 10.71 21.50
CA ILE A 329 4.97 9.61 20.69
C ILE A 329 3.83 8.70 20.19
N ALA A 330 2.96 8.27 21.11
CA ALA A 330 1.69 7.57 20.87
C ALA A 330 0.65 8.50 20.22
#